data_AF-A0A941ZA92-F1
#
_entry.id   AF-A0A941ZA92-F1
#
_cell.length_a   1.000
_cell.length_b   1.000
_cell.length_c   1.000
_cell.angle_alpha   90.00
_cell.angle_beta   90.00
_cell.angle_gamma   90.00
#
_symmetry.space_group_name_H-M   'P 1'
#
loop_
_entity.id
_entity.type
_entity.pdbx_description
1 polymer ?
#
loop_
_entity_poly.entity_id
_entity_poly.type
_entity_poly.pdbx_seq_one_letter_code
_entity_poly.pdbx_strand_id
1 'polypeptide(L)' 'ARCSECHMDGTGGAGPDLTDDTWIYGGSDAEVFETISGGRKGGMPSWKGVLSSDDIWKVMAFIRSIHRK' A
#
# COMPACT_ATOMS: atom_id res chain seq x y z
N ALA A 1 -2.90 5.32 12.92
CA ALA A 1 -2.73 5.15 11.46
C ALA A 1 -1.33 4.62 11.21
N ARG A 2 -1.24 3.34 10.87
CA ARG A 2 -0.06 2.58 10.40
C ARG A 2 -0.60 1.51 9.45
N CYS A 3 0.20 1.09 8.46
CA CYS A 3 -0.29 0.21 7.39
C CYS A 3 -0.95 -1.09 7.92
N SER A 4 -0.38 -1.70 8.96
CA SER A 4 -0.90 -2.91 9.58
C SER A 4 -2.18 -2.74 10.40
N GLU A 5 -2.59 -1.51 10.74
CA GLU A 5 -3.90 -1.25 11.37
C GLU A 5 -5.07 -1.56 10.41
N CYS A 6 -4.82 -1.56 9.09
CA CYS A 6 -5.81 -1.87 8.06
C CYS A 6 -5.49 -3.16 7.28
N HIS A 7 -4.21 -3.40 6.99
CA HIS A 7 -3.73 -4.51 6.16
C HIS A 7 -3.09 -5.65 6.96
N MET A 8 -3.21 -5.67 8.29
CA MET A 8 -2.62 -6.69 9.19
C MET A 8 -1.14 -6.97 8.84
N ASP A 9 -0.74 -8.23 8.66
CA ASP A 9 0.62 -8.63 8.24
C ASP A 9 0.79 -8.66 6.71
N GLY A 10 0.02 -7.83 6.00
CA GLY A 10 -0.11 -7.77 4.54
C GLY A 10 -1.38 -8.42 4.00
N THR A 11 -2.00 -9.32 4.75
CA THR A 11 -3.11 -10.20 4.31
C THR A 11 -4.50 -9.57 4.44
N GLY A 12 -4.62 -8.24 4.27
CA GLY A 12 -5.85 -7.45 4.60
C GLY A 12 -6.41 -7.31 6.13
N GLY A 13 -7.59 -7.14 5.53
CA GLY A 13 -8.82 -7.20 6.33
C GLY A 13 -9.73 -5.96 6.20
N ALA A 14 -9.31 -4.80 6.74
CA ALA A 14 -10.03 -3.53 6.56
C ALA A 14 -9.54 -2.78 5.31
N GLY A 15 -8.26 -2.94 4.97
CA GLY A 15 -7.74 -2.75 3.62
C GLY A 15 -7.69 -4.09 2.86
N PRO A 16 -7.50 -4.07 1.52
CA PRO A 16 -7.28 -5.28 0.72
C PRO A 16 -6.01 -6.04 1.15
N ASP A 17 -5.89 -7.28 0.68
CA ASP A 17 -4.62 -8.00 0.67
C ASP A 17 -3.57 -7.21 -0.15
N LEU A 18 -2.31 -7.31 0.26
CA LEU A 18 -1.14 -6.69 -0.38
C LEU A 18 -0.11 -7.75 -0.79
N THR A 19 -0.42 -9.03 -0.58
CA THR A 19 0.42 -10.18 -0.90
C THR A 19 -0.06 -10.88 -2.17
N ASP A 20 -1.32 -10.75 -2.58
CA ASP A 20 -1.89 -11.40 -3.77
C ASP A 20 -1.85 -10.54 -5.04
N ASP A 21 -2.37 -11.08 -6.15
CA ASP A 21 -2.46 -10.40 -7.45
C ASP A 21 -3.73 -9.50 -7.59
N THR A 22 -4.51 -9.25 -6.52
CA THR A 22 -5.84 -8.59 -6.58
C THR A 22 -5.77 -7.07 -6.41
N TRP A 23 -5.12 -6.39 -7.37
CA TRP A 23 -4.86 -4.94 -7.31
C TRP A 23 -6.07 -4.05 -7.68
N ILE A 24 -6.94 -3.77 -6.70
CA ILE A 24 -8.19 -3.00 -6.86
C ILE A 24 -8.04 -1.55 -7.38
N TYR A 25 -6.83 -0.98 -7.39
CA TYR A 25 -6.55 0.39 -7.85
C TYR A 25 -5.41 0.47 -8.88
N GLY A 26 -5.12 -0.65 -9.55
CA GLY A 26 -3.95 -0.80 -10.41
C GLY A 26 -2.74 -1.32 -9.65
N GLY A 27 -1.98 -2.20 -10.30
CA GLY A 27 -0.90 -2.98 -9.68
C GLY A 27 0.52 -2.58 -10.11
N SER A 28 0.67 -1.62 -11.02
CA SER A 28 2.00 -1.11 -11.40
C SER A 28 2.60 -0.26 -10.28
N ASP A 29 3.93 -0.16 -10.23
CA ASP A 29 4.61 0.60 -9.17
C ASP A 29 4.18 2.09 -9.14
N ALA A 30 3.85 2.70 -10.28
CA ALA A 30 3.32 4.07 -10.32
C ALA A 30 1.92 4.18 -9.67
N GLU A 31 1.05 3.20 -9.88
CA GLU A 31 -0.31 3.17 -9.30
C GLU A 31 -0.27 2.86 -7.80
N VAL A 32 0.66 2.02 -7.35
CA VAL A 32 0.88 1.72 -5.93
C VAL A 32 1.53 2.92 -5.22
N PHE A 33 2.52 3.57 -5.84
CA PHE A 33 3.12 4.81 -5.33
C PHE A 33 2.05 5.89 -5.13
N GLU A 34 1.20 6.14 -6.14
CA GLU A 34 0.15 7.15 -6.03
C GLU A 34 -0.96 6.75 -5.03
N THR A 35 -1.23 5.45 -4.87
CA THR A 35 -2.13 4.92 -3.82
C THR A 35 -1.63 5.23 -2.41
N ILE A 36 -0.32 5.14 -2.16
CA ILE A 36 0.28 5.46 -0.86
C ILE A 36 0.42 6.98 -0.68
N SER A 37 0.93 7.66 -1.71
CA SER A 37 1.12 9.12 -1.75
C SER A 37 -0.21 9.86 -1.55
N GLY A 38 -1.17 9.72 -2.47
CA GLY A 38 -2.43 10.46 -2.47
C GLY A 38 -3.57 9.82 -1.65
N GLY A 39 -3.40 8.57 -1.19
CA GLY A 39 -4.48 7.81 -0.56
C GLY A 39 -5.58 7.40 -1.54
N ARG A 40 -6.64 6.75 -1.05
CA ARG A 40 -7.81 6.35 -1.87
C ARG A 40 -9.12 6.55 -1.11
N LYS A 41 -10.15 6.98 -1.83
CA LYS A 41 -11.54 7.03 -1.33
C LYS A 41 -11.96 5.62 -0.90
N GLY A 42 -12.49 5.48 0.31
CA GLY A 42 -12.85 4.17 0.89
C GLY A 42 -12.09 3.82 2.18
N GLY A 43 -11.05 4.57 2.55
CA GLY A 43 -10.44 4.47 3.89
C GLY A 43 -8.91 4.56 3.93
N MET A 44 -8.22 4.41 2.79
CA MET A 44 -6.76 4.53 2.72
C MET A 44 -6.32 6.00 2.81
N PRO A 45 -5.63 6.43 3.89
CA PRO A 45 -5.19 7.81 4.04
C PRO A 45 -4.06 8.17 3.05
N SER A 46 -3.94 9.47 2.75
CA SER A 46 -2.79 10.05 2.06
C SER A 46 -1.58 10.10 2.98
N TRP A 47 -0.43 9.58 2.53
CA TRP A 47 0.85 9.67 3.26
C TRP A 47 1.77 10.80 2.77
N LYS A 48 1.35 11.57 1.75
CA LYS A 48 2.06 12.76 1.25
C LYS A 48 2.33 13.77 2.37
N GLY A 49 3.62 14.05 2.61
CA GLY A 49 4.07 14.94 3.69
C GLY A 49 4.22 14.29 5.06
N VAL A 50 3.80 13.02 5.21
CA VAL A 50 4.10 12.16 6.37
C VAL A 50 5.27 11.23 6.06
N LEU A 51 5.34 10.71 4.83
CA LEU A 51 6.48 9.97 4.27
C LEU A 51 7.18 10.80 3.19
N SER A 52 8.49 10.62 3.05
CA SER A 52 9.22 11.08 1.87
C SER A 52 8.97 10.14 0.68
N SER A 53 9.25 10.59 -0.55
CA SER A 53 9.17 9.72 -1.74
C SER A 53 10.02 8.46 -1.59
N ASP A 54 11.22 8.59 -1.03
CA ASP A 54 12.14 7.48 -0.78
C ASP A 54 11.57 6.48 0.25
N ASP A 55 10.83 6.96 1.25
CA ASP A 55 10.18 6.09 2.24
C ASP A 55 8.97 5.38 1.64
N ILE A 56 8.22 6.02 0.73
CA ILE A 56 7.17 5.35 -0.05
C ILE A 56 7.79 4.24 -0.91
N TRP A 57 8.92 4.49 -1.58
CA TRP A 57 9.65 3.45 -2.32
C TRP A 57 10.15 2.30 -1.43
N LYS A 58 10.62 2.58 -0.20
CA LYS A 58 10.98 1.53 0.78
C LYS A 58 9.76 0.70 1.22
N VAL A 59 8.61 1.35 1.46
CA VAL A 59 7.35 0.66 1.78
C VAL A 59 6.88 -0.20 0.60
N MET A 60 6.99 0.28 -0.63
CA MET A 60 6.69 -0.52 -1.83
C MET A 60 7.63 -1.71 -1.99
N ALA A 61 8.94 -1.52 -1.78
CA ALA A 61 9.91 -2.62 -1.80
C ALA A 61 9.58 -3.69 -0.74
N PHE A 62 9.14 -3.28 0.46
CA PHE A 62 8.63 -4.20 1.47
C PHE A 62 7.35 -4.94 1.01
N ILE A 63 6.36 -4.24 0.46
CA ILE A 63 5.14 -4.86 -0.09
C ILE A 63 5.49 -5.91 -1.17
N ARG A 64 6.36 -5.56 -2.12
CA ARG A 64 6.85 -6.51 -3.15
C ARG A 64 7.63 -7.70 -2.55
N SER A 65 8.26 -7.53 -1.39
CA SER A 65 8.99 -8.62 -0.70
C SER A 65 8.10 -9.62 0.05
N ILE A 66 6.84 -9.26 0.36
CA ILE A 66 5.86 -10.14 1.02
C ILE A 66 4.84 -10.75 0.04
N HIS A 67 4.97 -10.42 -1.26
CA HIS A 67 4.11 -10.89 -2.36
C HIS A 67 4.20 -12.40 -2.56
N ARG A 68 3.04 -13.06 -2.68
CA ARG A 68 2.83 -14.50 -2.74
C ARG A 68 1.72 -14.79 -3.76
N LYS A 69 2.11 -15.44 -4.88
CA LYS A 69 1.18 -15.92 -5.91
C LYS A 69 0.34 -17.09 -5.42
#